data_AF-A0A2A4ZYI6-F1
#
_entry.id   AF-A0A2A4ZYI6-F1
#
_cell.length_a   1.000
_cell.length_b   1.000
_cell.length_c   1.000
_cell.angle_alpha   90.00
_cell.angle_beta   90.00
_cell.angle_gamma   90.00
#
_symmetry.space_group_name_H-M   'P 1'
#
loop_
_entity.id
_entity.type
_entity.pdbx_description
1 polymer ?
#
loop_
_entity_poly.entity_id
_entity_poly.type
_entity_poly.pdbx_seq_one_letter_code
_entity_poly.pdbx_strand_id
1 'polypeptide(L)'
;MEFVPTSAHHVIERTGVQIRVKHVLIKRWPDVLAKTDQPHPKLPGTIHETAEQVREAGGEALAVRMDIRDDDQVEAAVAAAVAQFGRIDVLVNNASAISLTPVAATPMKRVDLMFDVNVRGTYTLTRAAIEAMSHGDGAHVVNLAPPISLRPVWFARHTAYTISKYGMSLCVLGMSEELKPHRIAVNGLWPKTVIDTEALRMIPGMDRRATRKPEIVADALHAVVTRDPAECTGNFFIDEDVIIEEGNVDPDSYATEPGVPPMPDLFLDGPGSIYPED
;
A
#
# COMPACT_ATOMS: atom_id res chain seq x y z
N MET A 1 20.36 -6.38 -26.94
CA MET A 1 21.29 -5.96 -25.86
C MET A 1 20.95 -6.80 -24.66
N GLU A 2 21.93 -7.55 -24.17
CA GLU A 2 21.77 -8.70 -23.28
C GLU A 2 21.18 -8.36 -21.92
N PHE A 3 20.24 -9.21 -21.50
CA PHE A 3 19.76 -9.35 -20.14
C PHE A 3 20.90 -9.90 -19.28
N VAL A 4 21.38 -9.13 -18.30
CA VAL A 4 22.27 -9.65 -17.25
C VAL A 4 21.49 -9.64 -15.95
N PRO A 5 21.27 -10.81 -15.31
CA PRO A 5 20.61 -10.88 -14.02
C PRO A 5 21.62 -10.46 -12.94
N THR A 6 21.36 -9.37 -12.23
CA THR A 6 22.19 -8.98 -11.07
C THR A 6 21.31 -8.95 -9.83
N SER A 7 21.61 -9.89 -8.95
CA SER A 7 21.13 -10.06 -7.60
C SER A 7 21.43 -8.83 -6.74
N ALA A 8 20.39 -8.16 -6.25
CA ALA A 8 20.48 -7.21 -5.15
C ALA A 8 19.26 -7.44 -4.23
N HIS A 9 19.49 -8.28 -3.23
CA HIS A 9 18.54 -8.64 -2.18
C HIS A 9 18.31 -7.44 -1.24
N HIS A 10 17.07 -7.34 -0.75
CA HIS A 10 16.54 -6.42 0.26
C HIS A 10 15.96 -5.10 -0.25
N VAL A 11 14.95 -4.66 0.50
CA VAL A 11 14.22 -3.38 0.47
C VAL A 11 12.91 -3.42 -0.31
N ILE A 12 11.78 -3.50 0.42
CA ILE A 12 10.53 -2.69 0.31
C ILE A 12 9.54 -3.20 1.39
N GLU A 13 9.64 -2.76 2.66
CA GLU A 13 8.66 -3.19 3.70
C GLU A 13 8.19 -2.12 4.67
N ARG A 14 8.78 -0.93 4.67
CA ARG A 14 8.84 -0.15 5.92
C ARG A 14 8.21 1.23 5.78
N THR A 15 6.99 1.29 6.31
CA THR A 15 6.31 2.45 6.90
C THR A 15 5.77 3.53 5.96
N GLY A 16 4.48 3.84 6.17
CA GLY A 16 3.92 5.15 5.85
C GLY A 16 3.63 5.39 4.38
N VAL A 17 3.07 6.55 4.10
CA VAL A 17 2.52 6.94 2.81
C VAL A 17 3.66 7.13 1.80
N GLN A 18 3.52 6.55 0.62
CA GLN A 18 4.55 6.62 -0.43
C GLN A 18 4.05 7.54 -1.54
N ILE A 19 4.82 8.58 -1.84
CA ILE A 19 4.49 9.59 -2.86
C ILE A 19 5.56 9.49 -3.95
N ARG A 20 5.20 9.56 -5.24
CA ARG A 20 6.18 9.67 -6.35
C ARG A 20 6.08 11.03 -7.01
N VAL A 21 7.24 11.58 -7.38
CA VAL A 21 7.39 12.70 -8.31
C VAL A 21 8.42 12.35 -9.39
N LYS A 22 8.18 12.69 -10.66
CA LYS A 22 8.96 12.20 -11.81
C LYS A 22 10.10 13.15 -12.19
N HIS A 23 11.33 12.71 -11.90
CA HIS A 23 12.45 12.57 -12.85
C HIS A 23 13.32 11.39 -12.36
N VAL A 24 13.93 10.64 -13.29
CA VAL A 24 14.82 9.47 -13.10
C VAL A 24 14.15 8.07 -13.19
N LEU A 25 14.70 7.30 -14.13
CA LEU A 25 14.53 5.86 -14.40
C LEU A 25 15.09 5.00 -13.25
N ILE A 26 14.31 4.52 -12.28
CA ILE A 26 14.80 3.55 -11.30
C ILE A 26 13.74 2.52 -10.92
N LYS A 27 14.20 1.27 -10.86
CA LYS A 27 13.50 0.00 -10.63
C LYS A 27 12.82 -0.18 -9.25
N ARG A 28 12.83 0.77 -8.29
CA ARG A 28 12.22 0.58 -6.95
C ARG A 28 11.71 1.92 -6.36
N TRP A 29 10.56 1.90 -5.69
CA TRP A 29 9.63 3.03 -5.44
C TRP A 29 9.92 3.92 -4.19
N PRO A 30 9.37 5.17 -4.12
CA PRO A 30 9.96 6.31 -3.40
C PRO A 30 9.11 6.95 -2.26
N ASP A 31 9.75 7.91 -1.56
CA ASP A 31 9.35 8.80 -0.45
C ASP A 31 8.69 8.19 0.81
N VAL A 32 9.25 8.52 1.98
CA VAL A 32 8.95 7.82 3.24
C VAL A 32 8.31 8.78 4.23
N LEU A 33 6.98 8.87 4.19
CA LEU A 33 6.18 9.63 5.14
C LEU A 33 5.65 8.72 6.24
N ALA A 34 6.37 8.62 7.35
CA ALA A 34 5.93 7.77 8.46
C ALA A 34 6.25 8.32 9.84
N LYS A 35 5.65 7.70 10.85
CA LYS A 35 5.78 8.11 12.25
C LYS A 35 7.14 7.78 12.88
N THR A 36 7.84 6.75 12.37
CA THR A 36 9.06 6.22 13.00
C THR A 36 10.30 6.97 12.51
N ASP A 37 10.69 8.01 13.25
CA ASP A 37 11.91 8.80 13.04
C ASP A 37 13.10 8.33 13.89
N GLN A 38 12.82 7.63 15.00
CA GLN A 38 13.81 7.07 15.91
C GLN A 38 13.72 5.53 15.93
N PRO A 39 14.84 4.82 16.16
CA PRO A 39 14.83 3.36 16.30
C PRO A 39 13.84 2.89 17.38
N HIS A 40 12.96 1.96 17.02
CA HIS A 40 11.98 1.40 17.93
C HIS A 40 12.39 -0.03 18.35
N PRO A 41 12.34 -0.40 19.65
CA PRO A 41 12.86 -1.69 20.13
C PRO A 41 12.12 -2.92 19.58
N LYS A 42 10.93 -2.75 18.99
CA LYS A 42 10.13 -3.84 18.41
C LYS A 42 9.97 -3.75 16.89
N LEU A 43 10.31 -2.62 16.28
CA LEU A 43 10.11 -2.39 14.85
C LEU A 43 11.42 -1.87 14.26
N PRO A 44 12.12 -2.67 13.45
CA PRO A 44 13.34 -2.22 12.79
C PRO A 44 12.98 -1.23 11.65
N GLY A 45 13.91 -0.35 11.28
CA GLY A 45 13.67 0.67 10.25
C GLY A 45 13.31 2.04 10.82
N THR A 46 13.86 3.10 10.23
CA THR A 46 13.36 4.47 10.35
C THR A 46 13.10 5.07 8.97
N ILE A 47 12.34 6.16 8.91
CA ILE A 47 12.16 6.93 7.67
C ILE A 47 13.48 7.38 7.04
N HIS A 48 14.50 7.61 7.87
CA HIS A 48 15.83 8.02 7.42
C HIS A 48 16.60 6.86 6.79
N GLU A 49 16.54 5.67 7.38
CA GLU A 49 17.16 4.47 6.81
C GLU A 49 16.53 4.09 5.46
N THR A 50 15.20 4.19 5.36
CA THR A 50 14.52 3.92 4.08
C THR A 50 14.85 4.99 3.03
N ALA A 51 14.94 6.27 3.41
CA ALA A 51 15.38 7.33 2.49
C ALA A 51 16.82 7.11 2.00
N GLU A 52 17.74 6.66 2.87
CA GLU A 52 19.09 6.27 2.44
C GLU A 52 19.07 5.10 1.47
N GLN A 53 18.28 4.05 1.73
CA GLN A 53 18.14 2.91 0.80
C GLN A 53 17.64 3.35 -0.58
N VAL A 54 16.70 4.31 -0.65
CA VAL A 54 16.23 4.87 -1.91
C VAL A 54 17.36 5.62 -2.63
N ARG A 55 18.14 6.44 -1.90
CA ARG A 55 19.30 7.16 -2.46
C ARG A 55 20.40 6.22 -2.94
N GLU A 56 20.68 5.15 -2.20
CA GLU A 56 21.63 4.10 -2.58
C GLU A 56 21.18 3.34 -3.85
N ALA A 57 19.86 3.17 -4.01
CA ALA A 57 19.28 2.64 -5.25
C ALA A 57 19.30 3.65 -6.41
N GLY A 58 19.75 4.88 -6.17
CA GLY A 58 19.93 5.98 -7.14
C GLY A 58 18.79 7.01 -7.17
N GLY A 59 17.76 6.84 -6.35
CA GLY A 59 16.59 7.73 -6.33
C GLY A 59 16.81 9.01 -5.52
N GLU A 60 15.85 9.91 -5.58
CA GLU A 60 15.71 11.01 -4.62
C GLU A 60 14.72 10.60 -3.52
N ALA A 61 14.93 11.10 -2.31
CA ALA A 61 14.08 10.76 -1.17
C ALA A 61 13.99 11.92 -0.17
N LEU A 62 12.76 12.23 0.25
CA LEU A 62 12.48 13.10 1.39
C LEU A 62 11.91 12.26 2.56
N ALA A 63 12.59 12.28 3.69
CA ALA A 63 12.10 11.67 4.92
C ALA A 63 11.35 12.72 5.75
N VAL A 64 10.03 12.59 5.87
CA VAL A 64 9.22 13.46 6.74
C VAL A 64 8.52 12.62 7.79
N ARG A 65 8.72 13.01 9.05
CA ARG A 65 7.96 12.45 10.15
C ARG A 65 6.52 12.93 10.07
N MET A 66 5.58 12.01 9.96
CA MET A 66 4.16 12.32 9.88
C MET A 66 3.33 11.25 10.59
N ASP A 67 2.45 11.68 11.50
CA ASP A 67 1.33 10.88 11.99
C ASP A 67 0.10 11.20 11.13
N ILE A 68 -0.37 10.24 10.33
CA ILE A 68 -1.49 10.44 9.37
C ILE A 68 -2.82 10.84 10.05
N ARG A 69 -2.88 10.75 11.37
CA ARG A 69 -4.05 11.14 12.18
C ARG A 69 -4.04 12.64 12.54
N ASP A 70 -2.94 13.32 12.28
CA ASP A 70 -2.73 14.74 12.58
C ASP A 70 -2.75 15.52 11.26
N ASP A 71 -3.80 16.32 11.07
CA ASP A 71 -4.05 17.04 9.81
C ASP A 71 -2.94 18.04 9.52
N ASP A 72 -2.43 18.75 10.53
CA ASP A 72 -1.37 19.74 10.34
C ASP A 72 -0.07 19.06 9.88
N GLN A 73 0.22 17.87 10.39
CA GLN A 73 1.37 17.07 9.91
C GLN A 73 1.18 16.55 8.49
N VAL A 74 -0.05 16.18 8.11
CA VAL A 74 -0.37 15.75 6.73
C VAL A 74 -0.17 16.90 5.75
N GLU A 75 -0.76 18.07 6.02
CA GLU A 75 -0.62 19.25 5.17
C GLU A 75 0.85 19.69 5.08
N ALA A 76 1.58 19.67 6.20
CA ALA A 76 3.01 20.00 6.22
C ALA A 76 3.87 19.01 5.40
N ALA A 77 3.55 17.72 5.45
CA ALA A 77 4.25 16.69 4.67
C ALA A 77 4.02 16.85 3.17
N VAL A 78 2.78 17.11 2.75
CA VAL A 78 2.45 17.41 1.35
C VAL A 78 3.18 18.69 0.89
N ALA A 79 3.14 19.75 1.69
CA ALA A 79 3.85 20.99 1.38
C ALA A 79 5.36 20.78 1.25
N ALA A 80 5.97 19.97 2.12
CA ALA A 80 7.39 19.63 2.05
C ALA A 80 7.73 18.83 0.77
N ALA A 81 6.89 17.87 0.39
CA ALA A 81 7.06 17.11 -0.85
C ALA A 81 6.97 18.05 -2.09
N VAL A 82 5.99 18.95 -2.11
CA VAL A 82 5.86 19.95 -3.19
C VAL A 82 7.04 20.91 -3.21
N ALA A 83 7.53 21.37 -2.06
CA ALA A 83 8.69 22.27 -2.01
C ALA A 83 9.97 21.60 -2.53
N GLN A 84 10.14 20.29 -2.28
CA GLN A 84 11.31 19.53 -2.70
C GLN A 84 11.23 19.11 -4.18
N PHE A 85 10.06 18.66 -4.64
CA PHE A 85 9.91 17.96 -5.91
C PHE A 85 8.99 18.66 -6.93
N GLY A 86 8.25 19.68 -6.50
CA GLY A 86 7.42 20.55 -7.33
C GLY A 86 5.97 20.10 -7.53
N ARG A 87 5.67 18.79 -7.50
CA ARG A 87 4.31 18.23 -7.66
C ARG A 87 4.21 16.84 -7.05
N ILE A 88 3.06 16.18 -7.15
CA ILE A 88 2.88 14.77 -6.76
C ILE A 88 2.27 13.99 -7.93
N ASP A 89 3.02 13.03 -8.50
CA ASP A 89 2.54 12.19 -9.60
C ASP A 89 1.83 10.92 -9.09
N VAL A 90 2.22 10.41 -7.92
CA VAL A 90 1.59 9.23 -7.30
C VAL A 90 1.44 9.42 -5.81
N LEU A 91 0.32 8.99 -5.25
CA LEU A 91 0.03 8.90 -3.83
C LEU A 91 -0.39 7.48 -3.45
N VAL A 92 0.30 6.86 -2.49
CA VAL A 92 -0.01 5.52 -2.01
C VAL A 92 -0.49 5.57 -0.56
N ASN A 93 -1.77 5.27 -0.36
CA ASN A 93 -2.35 5.09 0.96
C ASN A 93 -2.04 3.67 1.48
N ASN A 94 -0.82 3.51 1.98
CA ASN A 94 -0.30 2.25 2.54
C ASN A 94 -0.48 2.16 4.07
N ALA A 95 -0.48 3.30 4.79
CA ALA A 95 -0.55 3.30 6.25
C ALA A 95 -1.81 2.57 6.73
N SER A 96 -1.64 1.65 7.69
CA SER A 96 -2.76 0.88 8.24
C SER A 96 -2.52 0.48 9.69
N ALA A 97 -3.62 0.34 10.43
CA ALA A 97 -3.70 -0.27 11.74
C ALA A 97 -4.61 -1.50 11.67
N ILE A 98 -4.27 -2.54 12.44
CA ILE A 98 -4.94 -3.84 12.42
C ILE A 98 -5.24 -4.31 13.84
N SER A 99 -6.45 -4.85 14.02
CA SER A 99 -6.83 -5.63 15.19
C SER A 99 -7.86 -6.68 14.80
N LEU A 100 -7.43 -7.95 14.77
CA LEU A 100 -8.28 -9.09 14.43
C LEU A 100 -8.96 -9.63 15.69
N THR A 101 -9.90 -8.86 16.24
CA THR A 101 -10.66 -9.23 17.45
C THR A 101 -12.17 -9.16 17.18
N PRO A 102 -12.98 -10.03 17.80
CA PRO A 102 -14.43 -9.94 17.71
C PRO A 102 -14.95 -8.72 18.47
N VAL A 103 -16.17 -8.28 18.17
CA VAL A 103 -16.81 -7.07 18.71
C VAL A 103 -16.69 -6.95 20.23
N ALA A 104 -16.97 -8.03 20.98
CA ALA A 104 -16.92 -8.03 22.44
C ALA A 104 -15.49 -7.87 23.02
N ALA A 105 -14.45 -8.13 22.22
CA ALA A 105 -13.06 -8.12 22.65
C ALA A 105 -12.26 -6.95 22.07
N THR A 106 -12.79 -6.19 21.10
CA THR A 106 -12.10 -5.03 20.53
C THR A 106 -12.23 -3.82 21.45
N PRO A 107 -11.15 -3.32 22.07
CA PRO A 107 -11.23 -2.09 22.85
C PRO A 107 -11.53 -0.90 21.93
N MET A 108 -12.35 0.06 22.37
CA MET A 108 -12.72 1.21 21.53
C MET A 108 -11.50 2.01 21.03
N LYS A 109 -10.45 2.16 21.84
CA LYS A 109 -9.19 2.79 21.37
C LYS A 109 -8.54 2.10 20.16
N ARG A 110 -8.80 0.80 19.95
CA ARG A 110 -8.35 0.07 18.76
C ARG A 110 -9.28 0.31 17.59
N VAL A 111 -10.59 0.42 17.83
CA VAL A 111 -11.56 0.85 16.81
C VAL A 111 -11.17 2.24 16.30
N ASP A 112 -11.02 3.21 17.20
CA ASP A 112 -10.63 4.59 16.89
C ASP A 112 -9.33 4.59 16.08
N LEU A 113 -8.29 3.87 16.54
CA LEU A 113 -7.02 3.77 15.83
C LEU A 113 -7.17 3.21 14.40
N MET A 114 -7.96 2.14 14.20
CA MET A 114 -8.17 1.57 12.86
C MET A 114 -8.91 2.53 11.95
N PHE A 115 -9.93 3.23 12.45
CA PHE A 115 -10.69 4.18 11.65
C PHE A 115 -9.89 5.46 11.36
N ASP A 116 -9.17 5.99 12.34
CA ASP A 116 -8.34 7.18 12.22
C ASP A 116 -7.19 6.97 11.23
N VAL A 117 -6.52 5.81 11.27
CA VAL A 117 -5.40 5.52 10.36
C VAL A 117 -5.91 5.08 8.99
N ASN A 118 -6.79 4.08 8.93
CA ASN A 118 -7.16 3.44 7.67
C ASN A 118 -8.09 4.34 6.88
N VAL A 119 -9.21 4.78 7.47
CA VAL A 119 -10.26 5.50 6.74
C VAL A 119 -9.95 6.99 6.69
N ARG A 120 -9.86 7.63 7.85
CA ARG A 120 -9.65 9.08 7.96
C ARG A 120 -8.30 9.49 7.39
N GLY A 121 -7.24 8.73 7.67
CA GLY A 121 -5.90 8.99 7.15
C GLY A 121 -5.86 8.96 5.62
N THR A 122 -6.41 7.90 5.01
CA THR A 122 -6.57 7.79 3.54
C THR A 122 -7.30 8.99 2.96
N TYR A 123 -8.43 9.38 3.57
CA TYR A 123 -9.22 10.51 3.09
C TYR A 123 -8.46 11.84 3.20
N THR A 124 -7.88 12.11 4.37
CA THR A 124 -7.23 13.38 4.70
C THR A 124 -6.02 13.63 3.81
N LEU A 125 -5.21 12.60 3.62
CA LEU A 125 -4.01 12.67 2.82
C LEU A 125 -4.33 12.84 1.33
N THR A 126 -5.28 12.06 0.79
CA THR A 126 -5.71 12.25 -0.59
C THR A 126 -6.23 13.66 -0.79
N ARG A 127 -7.08 14.16 0.11
CA ARG A 127 -7.60 15.55 0.08
C ARG A 127 -6.48 16.58 0.03
N ALA A 128 -5.50 16.48 0.92
CA ALA A 128 -4.37 17.42 1.00
C ALA A 128 -3.51 17.41 -0.28
N ALA A 129 -3.39 16.27 -0.95
CA ALA A 129 -2.56 16.12 -2.14
C ALA A 129 -3.24 16.56 -3.47
N ILE A 130 -4.57 16.76 -3.50
CA ILE A 130 -5.31 17.00 -4.77
C ILE A 130 -4.68 18.11 -5.61
N GLU A 131 -4.37 19.27 -5.01
CA GLU A 131 -3.80 20.39 -5.74
C GLU A 131 -2.44 20.04 -6.35
N ALA A 132 -1.56 19.41 -5.56
CA ALA A 132 -0.24 18.97 -5.99
C ALA A 132 -0.28 17.88 -7.08
N MET A 133 -1.38 17.13 -7.15
CA MET A 133 -1.62 16.06 -8.13
C MET A 133 -2.36 16.53 -9.39
N SER A 134 -2.96 17.72 -9.36
CA SER A 134 -3.79 18.26 -10.45
C SER A 134 -2.94 18.90 -11.55
N HIS A 135 -2.30 18.07 -12.39
CA HIS A 135 -1.46 18.54 -13.50
C HIS A 135 -1.76 17.83 -14.83
N GLY A 136 -1.28 18.40 -15.95
CA GLY A 136 -1.67 17.98 -17.31
C GLY A 136 -1.40 16.50 -17.63
N ASP A 137 -0.32 15.94 -17.10
CA ASP A 137 0.06 14.53 -17.30
C ASP A 137 -0.85 13.53 -16.55
N GLY A 138 -1.66 14.01 -15.60
CA GLY A 138 -2.44 13.18 -14.68
C GLY A 138 -1.60 12.53 -13.58
N ALA A 139 -2.27 11.98 -12.58
CA ALA A 139 -1.64 11.39 -11.39
C ALA A 139 -2.40 10.15 -10.92
N HIS A 140 -1.80 9.37 -10.01
CA HIS A 140 -2.40 8.15 -9.47
C HIS A 140 -2.51 8.18 -7.95
N VAL A 141 -3.66 7.82 -7.42
CA VAL A 141 -3.85 7.42 -6.02
C VAL A 141 -4.03 5.90 -5.98
N VAL A 142 -3.23 5.21 -5.17
CA VAL A 142 -3.39 3.78 -4.93
C VAL A 142 -3.62 3.53 -3.46
N ASN A 143 -4.79 3.02 -3.12
CA ASN A 143 -5.10 2.57 -1.77
C ASN A 143 -4.71 1.11 -1.66
N LEU A 144 -3.86 0.74 -0.69
CA LEU A 144 -3.63 -0.67 -0.38
C LEU A 144 -4.84 -1.21 0.36
N ALA A 145 -5.90 -1.54 -0.38
CA ALA A 145 -7.23 -1.85 0.11
C ALA A 145 -7.87 -2.97 -0.73
N PRO A 146 -8.61 -3.88 -0.10
CA PRO A 146 -9.16 -5.06 -0.77
C PRO A 146 -10.34 -4.70 -1.68
N PRO A 147 -10.69 -5.59 -2.63
CA PRO A 147 -12.02 -5.57 -3.24
C PRO A 147 -13.12 -5.72 -2.17
N ILE A 148 -14.29 -5.13 -2.43
CA ILE A 148 -15.42 -5.19 -1.51
C ILE A 148 -16.20 -6.48 -1.75
N SER A 149 -16.24 -7.34 -0.73
CA SER A 149 -17.11 -8.51 -0.66
C SER A 149 -18.13 -8.35 0.47
N LEU A 150 -19.42 -8.45 0.15
CA LEU A 150 -20.48 -8.39 1.15
C LEU A 150 -20.80 -9.76 1.78
N ARG A 151 -19.95 -10.78 1.56
CA ARG A 151 -20.13 -12.09 2.20
C ARG A 151 -19.97 -11.96 3.72
N PRO A 152 -20.95 -12.42 4.53
CA PRO A 152 -20.91 -12.27 5.99
C PRO A 152 -19.68 -12.87 6.66
N VAL A 153 -19.04 -13.86 6.03
CA VAL A 153 -17.85 -14.54 6.58
C VAL A 153 -16.69 -13.58 6.85
N TRP A 154 -16.53 -12.53 6.04
CA TRP A 154 -15.50 -11.50 6.20
C TRP A 154 -15.75 -10.55 7.37
N PHE A 155 -16.99 -10.48 7.85
CA PHE A 155 -17.38 -9.60 8.96
C PHE A 155 -17.44 -10.35 10.29
N ALA A 156 -17.57 -11.68 10.24
CA ALA A 156 -17.92 -12.52 11.38
C ALA A 156 -16.87 -12.53 12.52
N ARG A 157 -15.59 -12.28 12.23
CA ARG A 157 -14.49 -12.48 13.19
C ARG A 157 -13.76 -11.20 13.61
N HIS A 158 -13.82 -10.16 12.80
CA HIS A 158 -13.05 -8.92 12.98
C HIS A 158 -13.77 -7.73 12.35
N THR A 159 -15.04 -7.54 12.71
CA THR A 159 -15.96 -6.57 12.08
C THR A 159 -15.37 -5.16 11.97
N ALA A 160 -14.76 -4.64 13.05
CA ALA A 160 -14.18 -3.30 13.05
C ALA A 160 -13.02 -3.16 12.06
N TYR A 161 -12.16 -4.17 11.94
CA TYR A 161 -11.06 -4.17 10.97
C TYR A 161 -11.60 -4.24 9.54
N THR A 162 -12.56 -5.14 9.26
CA THR A 162 -13.20 -5.26 7.95
C THR A 162 -13.81 -3.94 7.51
N ILE A 163 -14.59 -3.29 8.37
CA ILE A 163 -15.17 -1.97 8.08
C ILE A 163 -14.07 -0.94 7.80
N SER A 164 -13.00 -0.91 8.60
CA SER A 164 -11.92 0.07 8.42
C SER A 164 -11.17 -0.09 7.08
N LYS A 165 -10.90 -1.32 6.64
CA LYS A 165 -10.25 -1.57 5.33
C LYS A 165 -11.20 -1.32 4.18
N TYR A 166 -12.47 -1.69 4.32
CA TYR A 166 -13.48 -1.39 3.30
C TYR A 166 -13.77 0.11 3.21
N GLY A 167 -13.57 0.88 4.29
CA GLY A 167 -13.63 2.34 4.22
C GLY A 167 -12.58 2.92 3.26
N MET A 168 -11.37 2.35 3.19
CA MET A 168 -10.37 2.71 2.18
C MET A 168 -10.84 2.34 0.76
N SER A 169 -11.46 1.18 0.60
CA SER A 169 -12.03 0.73 -0.68
C SER A 169 -13.20 1.61 -1.12
N LEU A 170 -14.04 2.07 -0.20
CA LEU A 170 -15.11 3.02 -0.49
C LEU A 170 -14.56 4.40 -0.90
N CYS A 171 -13.39 4.80 -0.36
CA CYS A 171 -12.68 5.97 -0.87
C CYS A 171 -12.25 5.79 -2.32
N VAL A 172 -11.83 4.59 -2.74
CA VAL A 172 -11.52 4.30 -4.15
C VAL A 172 -12.75 4.57 -5.02
N LEU A 173 -13.89 3.96 -4.70
CA LEU A 173 -15.13 4.10 -5.47
C LEU A 173 -15.62 5.56 -5.57
N GLY A 174 -15.56 6.31 -4.48
CA GLY A 174 -15.99 7.71 -4.48
C GLY A 174 -15.01 8.63 -5.20
N MET A 175 -13.73 8.55 -4.85
CA MET A 175 -12.71 9.47 -5.36
C MET A 175 -12.34 9.19 -6.82
N SER A 176 -12.49 7.95 -7.32
CA SER A 176 -12.25 7.65 -8.73
C SER A 176 -13.22 8.38 -9.66
N GLU A 177 -14.42 8.69 -9.18
CA GLU A 177 -15.42 9.49 -9.90
C GLU A 177 -15.23 10.99 -9.62
N GLU A 178 -15.03 11.36 -8.36
CA GLU A 178 -14.91 12.76 -7.93
C GLU A 178 -13.68 13.46 -8.51
N LEU A 179 -12.55 12.75 -8.66
CA LEU A 179 -11.29 13.35 -9.07
C LEU A 179 -11.01 13.27 -10.57
N LYS A 180 -11.96 12.78 -11.39
CA LYS A 180 -11.85 12.80 -12.87
C LYS A 180 -11.53 14.19 -13.44
N PRO A 181 -12.16 15.29 -12.99
CA PRO A 181 -11.85 16.64 -13.48
C PRO A 181 -10.39 17.06 -13.22
N HIS A 182 -9.74 16.45 -12.23
CA HIS A 182 -8.36 16.69 -11.84
C HIS A 182 -7.35 15.79 -12.58
N ARG A 183 -7.83 14.85 -13.41
CA ARG A 183 -7.03 13.79 -14.07
C ARG A 183 -6.27 12.91 -13.06
N ILE A 184 -6.89 12.65 -11.91
CA ILE A 184 -6.33 11.77 -10.89
C ILE A 184 -7.06 10.42 -10.96
N ALA A 185 -6.32 9.38 -11.30
CA ALA A 185 -6.77 8.00 -11.18
C ALA A 185 -6.80 7.56 -9.72
N VAL A 186 -7.82 6.81 -9.30
CA VAL A 186 -7.87 6.23 -7.95
C VAL A 186 -8.19 4.75 -8.05
N ASN A 187 -7.30 3.90 -7.55
CA ASN A 187 -7.46 2.44 -7.59
C ASN A 187 -7.16 1.80 -6.23
N GLY A 188 -7.70 0.61 -6.00
CA GLY A 188 -7.30 -0.30 -4.94
C GLY A 188 -6.26 -1.29 -5.45
N LEU A 189 -5.31 -1.67 -4.60
CA LEU A 189 -4.38 -2.79 -4.82
C LEU A 189 -4.34 -3.67 -3.58
N TRP A 190 -4.46 -4.98 -3.77
CA TRP A 190 -4.48 -5.94 -2.66
C TRP A 190 -3.64 -7.17 -2.99
N PRO A 191 -2.90 -7.73 -2.02
CA PRO A 191 -2.14 -8.92 -2.29
C PRO A 191 -3.03 -10.17 -2.32
N LYS A 192 -2.73 -11.11 -3.22
CA LYS A 192 -3.38 -12.41 -3.31
C LYS A 192 -3.13 -13.26 -2.06
N THR A 193 -1.92 -13.15 -1.54
CA THR A 193 -1.38 -13.97 -0.46
C THR A 193 -0.73 -13.11 0.61
N VAL A 194 -0.54 -13.66 1.80
CA VAL A 194 0.09 -12.95 2.91
C VAL A 194 1.51 -12.53 2.52
N ILE A 195 1.83 -11.25 2.74
CA ILE A 195 3.15 -10.67 2.46
C ILE A 195 4.04 -10.74 3.70
N ASP A 196 5.30 -11.15 3.53
CA ASP A 196 6.29 -11.31 4.59
C ASP A 196 6.73 -9.98 5.20
N THR A 197 5.88 -9.27 5.92
CA THR A 197 6.24 -7.98 6.52
C THR A 197 6.77 -8.11 7.94
N GLU A 198 7.55 -7.12 8.41
CA GLU A 198 7.88 -6.97 9.83
C GLU A 198 6.65 -6.98 10.76
N ALA A 199 5.52 -6.41 10.32
CA ALA A 199 4.27 -6.41 11.08
C ALA A 199 3.72 -7.83 11.30
N LEU A 200 3.98 -8.74 10.34
CA LEU A 200 3.60 -10.13 10.41
C LEU A 200 4.28 -10.88 11.57
N ARG A 201 5.50 -10.48 11.94
CA ARG A 201 6.27 -11.07 13.06
C ARG A 201 5.57 -10.92 14.40
N MET A 202 4.66 -9.96 14.50
CA MET A 202 3.88 -9.68 15.71
C MET A 202 2.59 -10.51 15.79
N ILE A 203 2.24 -11.28 14.75
CA ILE A 203 1.05 -12.11 14.69
C ILE A 203 1.41 -13.56 15.09
N PRO A 204 0.96 -14.06 16.25
CA PRO A 204 1.27 -15.42 16.68
C PRO A 204 0.73 -16.48 15.72
N GLY A 205 1.56 -17.49 15.41
CA GLY A 205 1.14 -18.66 14.63
C GLY A 205 1.27 -18.53 13.11
N MET A 206 1.81 -17.41 12.61
CA MET A 206 2.02 -17.21 11.17
C MET A 206 3.30 -17.91 10.68
N ASP A 207 3.20 -18.74 9.62
CA ASP A 207 4.36 -19.36 8.98
C ASP A 207 4.91 -18.45 7.87
N ARG A 208 6.06 -17.82 8.14
CA ARG A 208 6.75 -16.92 7.19
C ARG A 208 7.27 -17.62 5.94
N ARG A 209 7.33 -18.94 5.91
CA ARG A 209 7.69 -19.68 4.68
C ARG A 209 6.52 -19.68 3.69
N ALA A 210 5.29 -19.65 4.21
CA ALA A 210 4.06 -19.64 3.44
C ALA A 210 3.59 -18.20 3.15
N THR A 211 4.50 -17.33 2.73
CA THR A 211 4.21 -15.95 2.35
C THR A 211 4.89 -15.62 1.03
N ARG A 212 4.53 -14.47 0.44
CA ARG A 212 5.30 -13.87 -0.64
C ARG A 212 6.12 -12.69 -0.16
N LYS A 213 7.20 -12.43 -0.88
CA LYS A 213 8.05 -11.27 -0.66
C LYS A 213 7.32 -10.01 -1.11
N PRO A 214 7.50 -8.87 -0.43
CA PRO A 214 6.84 -7.60 -0.75
C PRO A 214 7.04 -7.07 -2.16
N GLU A 215 8.09 -7.51 -2.86
CA GLU A 215 8.40 -7.09 -4.22
C GLU A 215 7.25 -7.37 -5.20
N ILE A 216 6.41 -8.39 -4.97
CA ILE A 216 5.24 -8.65 -5.82
C ILE A 216 4.25 -7.48 -5.81
N VAL A 217 4.01 -6.90 -4.63
CA VAL A 217 3.10 -5.74 -4.48
C VAL A 217 3.76 -4.50 -5.07
N ALA A 218 5.07 -4.34 -4.88
CA ALA A 218 5.81 -3.20 -5.45
C ALA A 218 5.82 -3.20 -6.99
N ASP A 219 6.02 -4.37 -7.59
CA ASP A 219 6.04 -4.54 -9.04
C ASP A 219 4.63 -4.41 -9.63
N ALA A 220 3.60 -4.95 -8.96
CA ALA A 220 2.21 -4.73 -9.34
C ALA A 220 1.80 -3.26 -9.24
N LEU A 221 2.19 -2.57 -8.16
CA LEU A 221 1.97 -1.14 -7.97
C LEU A 221 2.64 -0.33 -9.09
N HIS A 222 3.90 -0.66 -9.43
CA HIS A 222 4.61 -0.04 -10.55
C HIS A 222 3.82 -0.22 -11.86
N ALA A 223 3.42 -1.44 -12.19
CA ALA A 223 2.62 -1.72 -13.38
C ALA A 223 1.35 -0.86 -13.43
N VAL A 224 0.58 -0.82 -12.35
CA VAL A 224 -0.68 -0.05 -12.27
C VAL A 224 -0.48 1.44 -12.53
N VAL A 225 0.48 2.12 -11.87
CA VAL A 225 0.62 3.58 -12.00
C VAL A 225 1.37 4.03 -13.25
N THR A 226 1.92 3.08 -14.02
CA THR A 226 2.46 3.38 -15.35
C THR A 226 1.40 3.35 -16.45
N ARG A 227 0.17 2.92 -16.14
CA ARG A 227 -0.99 3.00 -17.05
C ARG A 227 -1.50 4.43 -17.15
N ASP A 228 -2.23 4.74 -18.22
CA ASP A 228 -2.84 6.05 -18.42
C ASP A 228 -3.86 6.34 -17.30
N PRO A 229 -3.68 7.38 -16.47
CA PRO A 229 -4.62 7.71 -15.40
C PRO A 229 -6.02 8.11 -15.91
N ALA A 230 -6.18 8.45 -17.18
CA ALA A 230 -7.49 8.70 -17.78
C ALA A 230 -8.31 7.42 -18.02
N GLU A 231 -7.66 6.27 -18.16
CA GLU A 231 -8.29 4.98 -18.45
C GLU A 231 -8.24 4.02 -17.25
N CYS A 232 -7.20 4.12 -16.42
CA CYS A 232 -6.95 3.25 -15.28
C CYS A 232 -7.44 3.89 -13.98
N THR A 233 -8.76 3.93 -13.74
CA THR A 233 -9.34 4.46 -12.49
C THR A 233 -10.56 3.66 -12.05
N GLY A 234 -10.82 3.56 -10.74
CA GLY A 234 -11.96 2.87 -10.16
C GLY A 234 -11.79 1.35 -10.03
N ASN A 235 -10.58 0.82 -10.19
CA ASN A 235 -10.32 -0.62 -10.17
C ASN A 235 -9.90 -1.14 -8.79
N PHE A 236 -10.06 -2.45 -8.57
CA PHE A 236 -9.47 -3.19 -7.45
C PHE A 236 -8.55 -4.27 -8.00
N PHE A 237 -7.26 -3.98 -8.05
CA PHE A 237 -6.25 -4.90 -8.55
C PHE A 237 -5.82 -5.91 -7.50
N ILE A 238 -5.51 -7.11 -7.96
CA ILE A 238 -4.80 -8.14 -7.20
C ILE A 238 -3.38 -8.24 -7.73
N ASP A 239 -2.38 -8.21 -6.86
CA ASP A 239 -0.96 -8.19 -7.24
C ASP A 239 -0.56 -9.31 -8.22
N GLU A 240 -0.93 -10.55 -7.92
CA GLU A 240 -0.67 -11.72 -8.76
C GLU A 240 -1.33 -11.58 -10.14
N ASP A 241 -2.59 -11.14 -10.19
CA ASP A 241 -3.31 -10.97 -11.45
C ASP A 241 -2.65 -9.90 -12.33
N VAL A 242 -2.18 -8.81 -11.73
CA VAL A 242 -1.41 -7.76 -12.43
C VAL A 242 -0.08 -8.32 -12.95
N ILE A 243 0.66 -9.06 -12.13
CA ILE A 243 1.94 -9.65 -12.56
C ILE A 243 1.76 -10.66 -13.69
N ILE A 244 0.70 -11.47 -13.63
CA ILE A 244 0.33 -12.40 -14.71
C ILE A 244 -0.02 -11.63 -15.98
N GLU A 245 -0.77 -10.53 -15.87
CA GLU A 245 -1.15 -9.66 -17.00
C GLU A 245 0.09 -9.07 -17.70
N GLU A 246 1.09 -8.60 -16.93
CA GLU A 246 2.35 -8.08 -17.47
C GLU A 246 3.18 -9.16 -18.19
N GLY A 247 3.00 -10.44 -17.83
CA GLY A 247 3.53 -11.60 -18.55
C GLY A 247 5.05 -11.80 -18.52
N ASN A 248 5.79 -10.96 -17.77
CA ASN A 248 7.25 -10.91 -17.80
C ASN A 248 7.93 -11.62 -16.62
N VAL A 249 7.18 -11.99 -15.58
CA VAL A 249 7.71 -12.61 -14.36
C VAL A 249 6.77 -13.71 -13.90
N ASP A 250 7.34 -14.84 -13.48
CA ASP A 250 6.60 -15.92 -12.82
C ASP A 250 6.20 -15.50 -11.39
N PRO A 251 4.90 -15.44 -11.04
CA PRO A 251 4.44 -15.08 -9.70
C PRO A 251 5.02 -15.95 -8.58
N ASP A 252 5.39 -17.19 -8.87
CA ASP A 252 5.95 -18.11 -7.87
C ASP A 252 7.39 -17.75 -7.47
N SER A 253 8.10 -16.95 -8.28
CA SER A 253 9.43 -16.43 -7.92
C SER A 253 9.42 -15.48 -6.71
N TYR A 254 8.25 -14.92 -6.40
CA TYR A 254 8.02 -14.10 -5.21
C TYR A 254 7.76 -14.91 -3.94
N ALA A 255 7.68 -16.25 -3.99
CA ALA A 255 7.57 -17.05 -2.78
C ALA A 255 8.77 -16.78 -1.84
N THR A 256 8.50 -16.65 -0.54
CA THR A 256 9.56 -16.53 0.47
C THR A 256 10.37 -17.83 0.55
N GLU A 257 9.69 -18.98 0.57
CA GLU A 257 10.30 -20.31 0.52
C GLU A 257 9.81 -21.05 -0.74
N PRO A 258 10.67 -21.31 -1.74
CA PRO A 258 10.29 -22.03 -2.95
C PRO A 258 9.68 -23.41 -2.63
N GLY A 259 8.52 -23.70 -3.24
CA GLY A 259 7.80 -24.96 -3.06
C GLY A 259 6.89 -25.02 -1.82
N VAL A 260 6.85 -23.98 -0.98
CA VAL A 260 5.84 -23.84 0.09
C VAL A 260 4.68 -22.98 -0.44
N PRO A 261 3.45 -23.52 -0.52
CA PRO A 261 2.30 -22.74 -0.97
C PRO A 261 2.06 -21.52 -0.06
N PRO A 262 1.98 -20.30 -0.60
CA PRO A 262 1.70 -19.12 0.21
C PRO A 262 0.27 -19.12 0.75
N MET A 263 0.09 -18.59 1.95
CA MET A 263 -1.22 -18.46 2.59
C MET A 263 -2.05 -17.39 1.88
N PRO A 264 -3.33 -17.65 1.57
CA PRO A 264 -4.20 -16.64 0.97
C PRO A 264 -4.43 -15.47 1.91
N ASP A 265 -4.56 -14.26 1.35
CA ASP A 265 -4.87 -13.07 2.15
C ASP A 265 -6.38 -12.95 2.44
N LEU A 266 -6.72 -12.05 3.35
CA LEU A 266 -8.09 -11.71 3.71
C LEU A 266 -8.85 -11.08 2.54
N PHE A 267 -10.18 -11.22 2.58
CA PHE A 267 -11.15 -10.51 1.72
C PHE A 267 -11.21 -10.94 0.25
N LEU A 268 -10.56 -12.04 -0.12
CA LEU A 268 -10.62 -12.59 -1.48
C LEU A 268 -11.59 -13.75 -1.55
N ASP A 269 -12.60 -13.63 -2.41
CA ASP A 269 -13.61 -14.66 -2.65
C ASP A 269 -13.15 -15.71 -3.66
N GLY A 270 -13.87 -16.83 -3.73
CA GLY A 270 -13.66 -17.88 -4.72
C GLY A 270 -12.55 -18.89 -4.39
N PRO A 271 -12.07 -19.64 -5.41
CA PRO A 271 -11.07 -20.68 -5.24
C PRO A 271 -9.77 -20.14 -4.63
N GLY A 272 -9.24 -20.86 -3.64
CA GLY A 272 -8.04 -20.45 -2.92
C GLY A 272 -8.29 -19.40 -1.83
N SER A 273 -9.53 -18.98 -1.59
CA SER A 273 -9.88 -18.17 -0.40
C SER A 273 -9.63 -18.94 0.89
N ILE A 274 -9.33 -18.22 1.99
CA ILE A 274 -9.38 -18.82 3.34
C ILE A 274 -10.81 -19.21 3.77
N TYR A 275 -11.82 -18.69 3.07
CA TYR A 275 -13.23 -19.06 3.22
C TYR A 275 -13.80 -19.38 1.83
N PRO A 276 -13.47 -20.56 1.27
CA PRO A 276 -13.96 -20.96 -0.05
C PRO A 276 -15.49 -21.03 -0.04
N GLU A 277 -16.09 -20.81 -1.20
CA GLU A 277 -17.52 -21.11 -1.39
C GLU A 277 -17.69 -22.62 -1.52
N ASP A 278 -18.80 -23.14 -0.99
CA ASP A 278 -19.21 -24.54 -1.13
C ASP A 278 -19.70 -24.85 -2.57
#